data_AF-A0A250XQU5-F1
#
_entry.id   AF-A0A250XQU5-F1
#
_cell.length_a   1.000
_cell.length_b   1.000
_cell.length_c   1.000
_cell.angle_alpha   90.00
_cell.angle_beta   90.00
_cell.angle_gamma   90.00
#
_symmetry.space_group_name_H-M   'P 1'
#
loop_
_entity.id
_entity.type
_entity.pdbx_description
1 polymer ?
#
loop_
_entity_poly.entity_id
_entity_poly.type
_entity_poly.pdbx_seq_one_letter_code
_entity_poly.pdbx_strand_id
1 'polypeptide(L)'
;MLCDRPGIFVDGQLVCIGNPKEITHRYAGYLVFTITVPLGKTSKAKRLVQSMSPHSSLTYEVGGTLKYDLHSQDVMLSGVFEAMNILKQQMVVIDWGVSNATLEEVFLKLVRSGGIKTEEHL
;
A
#
# COMPACT_ATOMS: atom_id res chain seq x y z
N MET A 1 -18.73 15.88 -19.50
CA MET A 1 -19.33 15.01 -18.47
C MET A 1 -18.25 14.01 -18.06
N LEU A 2 -17.78 14.08 -16.82
CA LEU A 2 -16.88 13.06 -16.23
C LEU A 2 -17.78 11.90 -15.77
N CYS A 3 -17.40 10.65 -15.96
CA CYS A 3 -18.21 9.49 -15.56
C CYS A 3 -18.58 9.57 -14.06
N ASP A 4 -19.87 9.58 -13.73
CA ASP A 4 -20.34 9.71 -12.34
C ASP A 4 -20.15 8.42 -11.52
N ARG A 5 -20.05 7.27 -12.19
CA ARG A 5 -20.01 5.93 -11.57
C ARG A 5 -19.13 4.95 -12.36
N PRO A 6 -17.80 4.93 -12.15
CA PRO A 6 -16.94 3.91 -12.72
C PRO A 6 -17.33 2.49 -12.27
N GLY A 7 -17.13 1.52 -13.17
CA GLY A 7 -17.19 0.09 -12.90
C GLY A 7 -15.80 -0.55 -13.00
N ILE A 8 -15.47 -1.42 -12.06
CA ILE A 8 -14.24 -2.21 -12.04
C ILE A 8 -14.57 -3.64 -12.49
N PHE A 9 -13.96 -4.04 -13.60
CA PHE A 9 -14.04 -5.39 -14.14
C PHE A 9 -12.73 -6.14 -13.88
N VAL A 10 -12.83 -7.41 -13.48
CA VAL A 10 -11.70 -8.32 -13.34
C VAL A 10 -12.09 -9.63 -14.03
N ASP A 11 -11.25 -10.11 -14.94
CA ASP A 11 -11.49 -11.33 -15.73
C ASP A 11 -12.87 -11.40 -16.39
N GLY A 12 -13.29 -10.28 -16.98
CA GLY A 12 -14.58 -10.16 -17.68
C GLY A 12 -15.81 -10.08 -16.78
N GLN A 13 -15.64 -10.12 -15.45
CA GLN A 13 -16.74 -10.01 -14.49
C GLN A 13 -16.74 -8.63 -13.81
N LEU A 14 -17.94 -8.06 -13.64
CA LEU A 14 -18.12 -6.81 -12.90
C LEU A 14 -17.94 -7.08 -11.40
N VAL A 15 -16.87 -6.54 -10.81
CA VAL A 15 -16.55 -6.71 -9.38
C VAL A 15 -17.16 -5.59 -8.53
N CYS A 16 -17.13 -4.35 -9.03
CA CYS A 16 -17.70 -3.21 -8.31
C CYS A 16 -18.17 -2.12 -9.28
N ILE A 17 -19.22 -1.38 -8.90
CA ILE A 17 -19.67 -0.16 -9.59
C ILE A 17 -20.15 0.86 -8.56
N GLY A 18 -19.73 2.11 -8.68
CA GLY A 18 -20.02 3.15 -7.70
C GLY A 18 -19.29 4.44 -8.02
N ASN A 19 -19.58 5.51 -7.28
CA ASN A 19 -18.72 6.70 -7.40
C ASN A 19 -17.34 6.43 -6.76
N PRO A 20 -16.28 7.16 -7.14
CA PRO A 20 -14.94 6.93 -6.61
C PRO A 20 -14.84 6.88 -5.09
N LYS A 21 -15.59 7.74 -4.37
CA LYS A 21 -15.57 7.81 -2.91
C LYS A 21 -16.20 6.58 -2.25
N GLU A 22 -17.29 6.06 -2.83
CA GLU A 22 -17.93 4.83 -2.35
C GLU A 22 -17.02 3.62 -2.54
N ILE A 23 -16.39 3.52 -3.71
CA ILE A 23 -15.47 2.42 -4.02
C ILE A 23 -14.27 2.49 -3.07
N THR A 24 -13.63 3.65 -2.93
CA THR A 24 -12.50 3.78 -2.00
C THR A 24 -12.93 3.49 -0.57
N HIS A 25 -14.02 4.06 -0.07
CA HIS A 25 -14.49 3.78 1.29
C HIS A 25 -14.74 2.29 1.56
N ARG A 26 -15.24 1.53 0.57
CA ARG A 26 -15.52 0.10 0.72
C ARG A 26 -14.27 -0.77 0.76
N TYR A 27 -13.22 -0.42 0.03
CA TYR A 27 -12.05 -1.30 -0.17
C TYR A 27 -10.71 -0.73 0.36
N ALA A 28 -10.65 0.56 0.73
CA ALA A 28 -9.46 1.24 1.25
C ALA A 28 -9.28 1.06 2.77
N GLY A 29 -9.43 -0.17 3.28
CA GLY A 29 -9.21 -0.52 4.69
C GLY A 29 -7.72 -0.55 5.12
N TYR A 30 -6.88 0.26 4.48
CA TYR A 30 -5.44 0.28 4.67
C TYR A 30 -4.84 1.65 4.35
N LEU A 31 -3.69 1.93 4.96
CA LEU A 31 -2.82 3.05 4.60
C LEU A 31 -1.79 2.60 3.57
N VAL A 32 -1.49 3.45 2.62
CA VAL A 32 -0.37 3.27 1.69
C VAL A 32 0.85 3.91 2.33
N PHE A 33 1.86 3.09 2.63
CA PHE A 33 3.11 3.53 3.22
C PHE A 33 4.27 3.30 2.29
N THR A 34 5.09 4.31 2.08
CA THR A 34 6.30 4.23 1.27
C THR A 34 7.49 4.63 2.12
N ILE A 35 8.60 3.89 1.99
CA ILE A 35 9.87 4.25 2.61
C ILE A 35 11.02 3.97 1.66
N THR A 36 11.92 4.93 1.54
CA THR A 36 13.14 4.85 0.72
C THR A 36 14.35 4.85 1.63
N VAL A 37 15.18 3.83 1.52
CA VAL A 37 16.40 3.68 2.31
C VAL A 37 17.60 3.40 1.40
N PRO A 38 18.84 3.66 1.85
CA PRO A 38 20.02 3.27 1.08
C PRO A 38 20.03 1.77 0.76
N LEU A 39 20.58 1.41 -0.40
CA LEU A 39 20.71 0.01 -0.81
C LEU A 39 21.42 -0.81 0.28
N GLY A 40 20.94 -2.02 0.51
CA GLY A 40 21.42 -2.90 1.60
C GLY A 40 20.83 -2.63 2.99
N LYS A 41 20.02 -1.57 3.17
CA LYS A 41 19.32 -1.29 4.44
C LYS A 41 17.84 -1.66 4.46
N THR A 42 17.30 -2.20 3.35
CA THR A 42 15.88 -2.58 3.23
C THR A 42 15.44 -3.58 4.29
N SER A 43 16.32 -4.51 4.69
CA SER A 43 16.01 -5.52 5.72
C SER A 43 15.56 -4.93 7.05
N LYS A 44 16.15 -3.80 7.49
CA LYS A 44 15.76 -3.15 8.74
C LYS A 44 14.42 -2.43 8.63
N ALA A 45 14.19 -1.76 7.49
CA ALA A 45 12.90 -1.14 7.18
C ALA A 45 11.77 -2.19 7.11
N LYS A 46 12.01 -3.33 6.45
CA LYS A 46 11.07 -4.47 6.38
C LYS A 46 10.65 -4.96 7.78
N ARG A 47 11.60 -5.14 8.70
CA ARG A 47 11.32 -5.57 10.07
C ARG A 47 10.51 -4.55 10.85
N LEU A 48 10.81 -3.25 10.70
CA LEU A 48 10.02 -2.20 11.34
C LEU A 48 8.57 -2.24 10.85
N VAL A 49 8.36 -2.30 9.53
CA VAL A 49 7.02 -2.33 8.95
C VAL A 49 6.24 -3.56 9.44
N GLN A 50 6.88 -4.73 9.50
CA GLN A 50 6.27 -5.94 10.06
C GLN A 50 5.91 -5.79 11.55
N SER A 51 6.74 -5.12 12.35
CA SER A 51 6.41 -4.87 13.76
C SER A 51 5.26 -3.88 13.94
N MET A 52 5.12 -2.93 13.02
CA MET A 52 4.08 -1.90 13.01
C MET A 52 2.74 -2.45 12.52
N SER A 53 2.74 -3.24 11.45
CA SER A 53 1.56 -3.91 10.90
C SER A 53 1.94 -5.35 10.52
N PRO A 54 1.65 -6.33 11.38
CA PRO A 54 1.97 -7.74 11.13
C PRO A 54 1.31 -8.28 9.86
N HIS A 55 0.16 -7.74 9.47
CA HIS A 55 -0.55 -8.12 8.25
C HIS A 55 -0.21 -7.20 7.06
N SER A 56 0.88 -6.43 7.14
CA SER A 56 1.29 -5.56 6.04
C SER A 56 1.64 -6.36 4.78
N SER A 57 1.26 -5.81 3.62
CA SER A 57 1.54 -6.41 2.32
C SER A 57 2.51 -5.53 1.55
N LEU A 58 3.70 -6.07 1.21
CA LEU A 58 4.63 -5.40 0.30
C LEU A 58 4.01 -5.39 -1.11
N THR A 59 3.77 -4.20 -1.67
CA THR A 59 3.16 -4.04 -3.00
C THR A 59 4.20 -3.86 -4.10
N TYR A 60 5.34 -3.22 -3.81
CA TYR A 60 6.52 -3.25 -4.67
C TYR A 60 7.81 -2.94 -3.88
N GLU A 61 8.95 -3.35 -4.44
CA GLU A 61 10.30 -2.98 -4.00
C GLU A 61 11.16 -2.64 -5.20
N VAL A 62 11.68 -1.41 -5.26
CA VAL A 62 12.56 -0.97 -6.36
C VAL A 62 13.53 0.09 -5.88
N GLY A 63 14.82 -0.07 -6.19
CA GLY A 63 15.84 0.95 -5.89
C GLY A 63 15.97 1.34 -4.41
N GLY A 64 15.63 0.44 -3.48
CA GLY A 64 15.61 0.74 -2.04
C GLY A 64 14.32 1.41 -1.53
N THR A 65 13.36 1.68 -2.41
CA THR A 65 12.01 2.11 -2.10
C THR A 65 11.12 0.90 -1.89
N LEU A 66 10.46 0.83 -0.74
CA LEU A 66 9.49 -0.18 -0.37
C LEU A 66 8.12 0.48 -0.26
N LYS A 67 7.09 -0.11 -0.86
CA LYS A 67 5.70 0.30 -0.68
C LYS A 67 4.88 -0.81 -0.04
N TYR A 68 4.05 -0.42 0.92
CA TYR A 68 3.25 -1.31 1.72
C TYR A 68 1.81 -0.86 1.79
N ASP A 69 0.92 -1.86 1.83
CA ASP A 69 -0.40 -1.70 2.39
C ASP A 69 -0.32 -2.02 3.89
N LEU A 70 -0.56 -1.03 4.74
CA LEU A 70 -0.64 -1.19 6.19
C LEU A 70 -2.10 -1.32 6.59
N HIS A 71 -2.47 -2.47 7.15
CA HIS A 71 -3.87 -2.71 7.49
C HIS A 71 -4.30 -1.78 8.64
N SER A 72 -5.41 -1.05 8.46
CA SER A 72 -5.87 -0.08 9.46
C SER A 72 -6.30 -0.70 10.79
N GLN A 73 -6.50 -2.02 10.82
CA GLN A 73 -6.74 -2.80 12.04
C GLN A 73 -5.45 -2.99 12.88
N ASP A 74 -4.28 -2.94 12.24
CA ASP A 74 -3.00 -3.15 12.91
C ASP A 74 -2.39 -1.83 13.39
N VAL A 75 -2.52 -0.79 12.57
CA VAL A 75 -1.81 0.47 12.78
C VAL A 75 -2.66 1.68 12.44
N MET A 76 -2.61 2.66 13.34
CA MET A 76 -3.13 4.00 13.12
C MET A 76 -2.04 4.93 12.60
N LEU A 77 -2.42 6.01 11.94
CA LEU A 77 -1.49 7.01 11.41
C LEU A 77 -0.46 7.48 12.45
N SER A 78 -0.86 7.70 13.70
CA SER A 78 0.03 8.08 14.80
C SER A 78 1.14 7.06 15.05
N GLY A 79 0.83 5.76 14.98
CA GLY A 79 1.81 4.68 15.14
C GLY A 79 2.85 4.67 14.02
N VAL A 80 2.46 5.06 12.79
CA VAL A 80 3.41 5.24 11.69
C VAL A 80 4.40 6.36 11.99
N PHE A 81 3.92 7.51 12.47
CA PHE A 81 4.79 8.63 12.84
C PHE A 81 5.76 8.26 13.97
N GLU A 82 5.28 7.55 15.00
CA GLU A 82 6.13 7.09 16.10
C GLU A 82 7.21 6.11 15.63
N ALA A 83 6.84 5.09 14.85
CA ALA A 83 7.77 4.13 14.29
C ALA A 83 8.85 4.81 13.43
N MET A 84 8.47 5.80 12.62
CA MET A 84 9.42 6.55 11.80
C MET A 84 10.34 7.45 12.61
N ASN A 85 9.84 8.03 13.71
CA ASN A 85 10.68 8.80 14.62
C ASN A 85 11.79 7.94 15.24
N ILE A 86 11.44 6.72 15.67
CA ILE A 86 12.40 5.75 16.21
C ILE A 86 13.38 5.29 15.11
N LEU A 87 12.89 4.92 13.92
CA LEU A 87 13.74 4.40 12.85
C LEU A 87 14.81 5.40 12.41
N LYS A 88 14.45 6.67 12.28
CA LYS A 88 15.37 7.75 11.89
C LYS A 88 16.54 7.93 12.87
N GLN A 89 16.36 7.58 14.14
CA GLN A 89 17.45 7.58 15.12
C GLN A 89 18.43 6.41 14.93
N GLN A 90 18.01 5.35 14.23
CA GLN A 90 18.76 4.11 14.13
C GLN A 90 19.33 3.82 12.74
N MET A 91 18.91 4.56 11.71
CA MET A 91 19.44 4.47 10.35
C MET A 91 19.05 5.68 9.49
N VAL A 92 19.77 5.87 8.39
CA VAL A 92 19.43 6.87 7.37
C VAL A 92 18.19 6.43 6.60
N VAL A 93 17.18 7.29 6.60
CA VAL A 93 15.99 7.21 5.75
C VAL A 93 16.11 8.33 4.71
N ILE A 94 16.03 7.98 3.42
CA ILE A 94 16.13 8.95 2.32
C ILE A 94 14.81 9.70 2.18
N ASP A 95 13.70 8.96 2.15
CA ASP A 95 12.35 9.53 2.06
C ASP A 95 11.33 8.56 2.67
N TRP A 96 10.16 9.06 3.02
CA TRP A 96 9.03 8.24 3.43
C TRP A 96 7.71 9.03 3.35
N GLY A 97 6.61 8.31 3.16
CA GLY A 97 5.28 8.90 3.10
C GLY A 97 4.21 7.92 3.55
N VAL A 98 3.08 8.47 4.01
CA VAL A 98 1.89 7.69 4.35
C VAL A 98 0.65 8.44 3.88
N SER A 99 -0.28 7.72 3.26
CA SER A 99 -1.53 8.28 2.75
C SER A 99 -2.67 7.28 2.83
N ASN A 100 -3.90 7.77 2.69
CA ASN A 100 -5.05 6.91 2.44
C ASN A 100 -4.96 6.33 1.02
N ALA A 101 -5.47 5.12 0.81
CA ALA A 101 -5.49 4.52 -0.52
C ALA A 101 -6.36 5.33 -1.49
N THR A 102 -5.90 5.47 -2.73
CA THR A 102 -6.65 6.12 -3.83
C THR A 102 -7.55 5.10 -4.54
N LEU A 103 -8.38 5.58 -5.48
CA LEU A 103 -9.15 4.67 -6.33
C LEU A 103 -8.25 3.76 -7.18
N GLU A 104 -7.10 4.27 -7.62
CA GLU A 104 -6.10 3.50 -8.37
C GLU A 104 -5.52 2.36 -7.52
N GLU A 105 -5.15 2.65 -6.27
CA GLU A 105 -4.65 1.62 -5.35
C GLU A 105 -5.70 0.54 -5.07
N VAL A 106 -6.95 0.95 -4.88
CA VAL A 106 -8.08 0.01 -4.71
C VAL A 106 -8.28 -0.84 -5.95
N PHE A 107 -8.20 -0.25 -7.15
CA PHE A 107 -8.28 -0.98 -8.41
C PHE A 107 -7.14 -2.01 -8.51
N LEU A 108 -5.88 -1.61 -8.30
CA LEU A 108 -4.74 -2.51 -8.35
C LEU A 108 -4.87 -3.66 -7.35
N LYS A 109 -5.37 -3.38 -6.13
CA LYS A 109 -5.62 -4.41 -5.13
C LYS A 109 -6.69 -5.41 -5.57
N LEU A 110 -7.84 -4.94 -6.09
CA LEU A 110 -8.91 -5.79 -6.57
C LEU A 110 -8.46 -6.69 -7.72
N VAL A 111 -7.69 -6.14 -8.66
CA VAL A 111 -7.12 -6.89 -9.79
C VAL A 111 -6.14 -7.97 -9.31
N ARG A 112 -5.26 -7.64 -8.35
CA ARG A 112 -4.33 -8.62 -7.74
C ARG A 112 -5.06 -9.73 -6.96
N SER A 113 -6.14 -9.40 -6.27
CA SER A 113 -6.96 -10.37 -5.52
C SER A 113 -7.82 -11.26 -6.42
N GLY A 114 -8.20 -10.77 -7.61
CA GLY A 114 -9.11 -11.45 -8.52
C GLY A 114 -8.48 -12.50 -9.43
N GLY A 115 -7.15 -12.60 -9.53
CA GLY A 115 -6.50 -13.71 -10.24
C GLY A 115 -5.42 -13.35 -11.26
N ILE A 116 -4.99 -12.10 -11.38
CA ILE A 116 -3.79 -11.81 -12.19
C ILE A 116 -2.55 -12.25 -11.40
N LYS A 117 -2.08 -13.48 -11.66
CA LYS A 117 -0.69 -13.85 -11.40
C LYS A 117 0.15 -12.95 -12.31
N THR A 118 0.84 -11.98 -11.73
CA THR A 118 1.92 -11.30 -12.43
C THR A 118 3.00 -12.34 -12.67
N GLU A 119 2.98 -12.99 -13.83
CA GLU A 119 4.15 -13.68 -14.36
C GLU A 119 5.17 -12.58 -14.66
N GLU A 120 6.05 -12.29 -13.70
CA GLU A 120 7.35 -11.69 -13.99
C GLU A 120 8.16 -12.73 -14.78
N HIS A 121 7.92 -12.81 -16.08
CA HIS A 121 8.84 -13.47 -17.01
C HIS A 121 9.91 -12.47 -17.45
N LEU A 122 11.09 -12.63 -16.82
CA LEU A 122 12.45 -12.24 -17.23
C LEU A 122 12.83 -10.75 -17.27
#